data_AF-A0A945FHC6-F1
#
_entry.id   AF-A0A945FHC6-F1
#
_cell.length_a   1.000
_cell.length_b   1.000
_cell.length_c   1.000
_cell.angle_alpha   90.00
_cell.angle_beta   90.00
_cell.angle_gamma   90.00
#
_symmetry.space_group_name_H-M   'P 1'
#
loop_
_entity.id
_entity.type
_entity.pdbx_description
1 polymer ?
#
loop_
_entity_poly.entity_id
_entity_poly.type
_entity_poly.pdbx_seq_one_letter_code
_entity_poly.pdbx_strand_id
1 'polypeptide(L)'
;MPLTVIHATHEAVEKVGGIGSVLDGLITAKTYQSAVQRSILVGPLSHPNEIAVLAREGEVLFSSLDGTGQGRLATLLKQVEVEHNVNVVYGKRRFRDGAEAEVLLVDAADVNLRKIRNFKYNLYQNYGLASDRYENVDDYSLYIDCAEASYDALVALLG
;
A
#
# COMPACT_ATOMS: atom_id res chain seq x y z
N MET A 1 -21.11 -9.18 -5.21
CA MET A 1 -20.38 -8.00 -4.71
C MET A 1 -19.68 -7.34 -5.88
N PRO A 2 -19.55 -6.01 -5.94
CA PRO A 2 -18.69 -5.36 -6.92
C PRO A 2 -17.27 -5.93 -6.81
N LEU A 3 -16.62 -6.15 -7.95
CA LEU A 3 -15.26 -6.65 -8.02
C LEU A 3 -14.29 -5.55 -7.58
N THR A 4 -13.55 -5.85 -6.51
CA THR A 4 -12.41 -5.05 -6.07
C THR A 4 -11.12 -5.71 -6.56
N VAL A 5 -10.24 -4.93 -7.17
CA VAL A 5 -8.89 -5.39 -7.55
C VAL A 5 -7.86 -4.60 -6.79
N ILE A 6 -6.88 -5.32 -6.23
CA ILE A 6 -5.74 -4.76 -5.51
C ILE A 6 -4.50 -4.95 -6.39
N HIS A 7 -3.78 -3.86 -6.64
CA HIS A 7 -2.53 -3.86 -7.39
C HIS A 7 -1.38 -3.57 -6.42
N ALA A 8 -0.59 -4.57 -6.09
CA ALA A 8 0.61 -4.40 -5.26
C ALA A 8 1.80 -3.97 -6.13
N THR A 9 2.36 -2.79 -5.89
CA THR A 9 3.43 -2.21 -6.72
C THR A 9 4.25 -1.15 -5.96
N HIS A 10 5.52 -0.94 -6.32
CA HIS A 10 6.27 0.27 -5.89
C HIS A 10 5.83 1.53 -6.66
N GLU A 11 5.13 1.39 -7.79
CA GLU A 11 4.68 2.53 -8.60
C GLU A 11 3.24 2.97 -8.25
N ALA A 12 2.85 2.85 -6.97
CA ALA A 12 1.47 3.13 -6.53
C ALA A 12 1.12 4.62 -6.67
N VAL A 13 2.06 5.51 -6.33
CA VAL A 13 1.92 6.96 -6.51
C VAL A 13 2.72 7.45 -7.71
N GLU A 14 4.03 7.22 -7.72
CA GLU A 14 4.88 7.75 -8.77
C GLU A 14 5.12 6.74 -9.87
N LYS A 15 5.10 7.22 -11.11
CA LYS A 15 5.40 6.44 -12.30
C LYS A 15 6.90 6.54 -12.55
N VAL A 16 7.64 5.51 -12.13
CA VAL A 16 9.10 5.44 -12.27
C VAL A 16 9.48 4.64 -13.52
N GLY A 17 8.60 3.72 -13.96
CA GLY A 17 8.91 2.77 -15.03
C GLY A 17 7.70 2.30 -15.84
N GLY A 18 7.81 1.06 -16.29
CA GLY A 18 6.82 0.45 -17.17
C GLY A 18 5.50 0.11 -16.46
N ILE A 19 5.55 -0.24 -15.18
CA ILE A 19 4.37 -0.72 -14.45
C ILE A 19 3.37 0.42 -14.26
N GLY A 20 3.84 1.63 -13.92
CA GLY A 20 2.98 2.80 -13.81
C GLY A 20 2.32 3.17 -15.16
N SER A 21 2.99 2.92 -16.29
CA SER A 21 2.36 3.08 -17.63
C SER A 21 1.22 2.09 -17.84
N VAL A 22 1.42 0.84 -17.43
CA VAL A 22 0.41 -0.22 -17.56
C VAL A 22 -0.79 0.08 -16.65
N LEU A 23 -0.55 0.50 -15.41
CA LEU A 23 -1.62 0.84 -14.47
C LEU A 23 -2.46 2.03 -14.95
N ASP A 24 -1.81 3.09 -15.46
CA ASP A 24 -2.52 4.23 -16.07
C ASP A 24 -3.39 3.79 -17.26
N GLY A 25 -2.84 2.96 -18.15
CA GLY A 25 -3.60 2.40 -19.28
C GLY A 25 -4.76 1.50 -18.85
N LEU A 26 -4.53 0.62 -17.87
CA LEU A 26 -5.51 -0.34 -17.38
C LEU A 26 -6.66 0.34 -16.64
N ILE A 27 -6.37 1.21 -15.66
CA ILE A 27 -7.36 1.89 -14.84
C ILE A 27 -8.22 2.84 -15.68
N THR A 28 -7.65 3.43 -16.73
CA THR A 28 -8.37 4.35 -17.62
C THR A 28 -9.16 3.63 -18.72
N ALA A 29 -8.98 2.30 -18.89
CA ALA A 29 -9.71 1.55 -19.89
C ALA A 29 -11.19 1.38 -19.51
N LYS A 30 -12.10 1.75 -20.42
CA LYS A 30 -13.56 1.66 -20.21
C LYS A 30 -14.01 0.24 -19.84
N THR A 31 -13.44 -0.78 -20.49
CA THR A 31 -13.74 -2.19 -20.21
C THR A 31 -13.36 -2.55 -18.78
N TYR A 32 -12.21 -2.09 -18.31
CA TYR A 32 -11.77 -2.31 -16.93
C TYR A 32 -12.71 -1.63 -15.95
N GLN A 33 -13.03 -0.34 -16.14
CA GLN A 33 -13.97 0.40 -15.28
C GLN A 33 -15.38 -0.21 -15.24
N SER A 34 -15.82 -0.82 -16.35
CA SER A 34 -17.11 -1.51 -16.39
C SER A 34 -17.13 -2.81 -15.56
N ALA A 35 -15.97 -3.48 -15.42
CA ALA A 35 -15.84 -4.75 -14.73
C ALA A 35 -15.40 -4.59 -13.27
N VAL A 36 -14.51 -3.64 -12.99
CA VAL A 36 -13.88 -3.38 -11.69
C VAL A 36 -14.38 -2.05 -11.14
N GLN A 37 -15.13 -2.10 -10.04
CA GLN A 37 -15.73 -0.91 -9.45
C GLN A 37 -14.84 -0.26 -8.39
N ARG A 38 -13.86 -1.00 -7.87
CA ARG A 38 -12.90 -0.50 -6.87
C ARG A 38 -11.50 -1.00 -7.21
N SER A 39 -10.56 -0.06 -7.37
CA SER A 39 -9.14 -0.39 -7.53
C SER A 39 -8.36 0.22 -6.37
N ILE A 40 -7.50 -0.59 -5.76
CA ILE A 40 -6.59 -0.14 -4.69
C ILE A 40 -5.16 -0.40 -5.14
N LEU A 41 -4.35 0.65 -5.20
CA LEU A 41 -2.91 0.56 -5.39
C LEU A 41 -2.26 0.49 -4.01
N VAL A 42 -1.49 -0.57 -3.75
CA VAL A 42 -0.80 -0.77 -2.47
C VAL A 42 0.70 -0.87 -2.68
N GLY A 43 1.48 -0.21 -1.85
CA GLY A 43 2.94 -0.22 -1.97
C GLY A 43 3.66 0.33 -0.74
N PRO A 44 5.00 0.24 -0.72
CA PRO A 44 5.79 0.94 0.28
C PRO A 44 5.70 2.46 0.06
N LEU A 45 5.69 3.23 1.15
CA LEU A 45 6.02 4.66 1.10
C LEU A 45 7.55 4.76 1.08
N SER A 46 8.11 4.95 -0.11
CA SER A 46 9.56 4.93 -0.32
C SER A 46 10.18 6.32 -0.16
N HIS A 47 9.41 7.36 -0.49
CA HIS A 47 9.86 8.75 -0.36
C HIS A 47 8.77 9.63 0.28
N PRO A 48 9.12 10.52 1.24
CA PRO A 48 8.15 11.44 1.84
C PRO A 48 7.41 12.32 0.81
N ASN A 49 8.03 12.60 -0.34
CA ASN A 49 7.43 13.37 -1.42
C ASN A 49 6.19 12.70 -2.04
N GLU A 50 6.05 11.37 -1.95
CA GLU A 50 4.91 10.65 -2.52
C GLU A 50 3.58 11.09 -1.89
N ILE A 51 3.58 11.52 -0.64
CA ILE A 51 2.38 12.08 0.02
C ILE A 51 1.96 13.38 -0.66
N ALA A 52 2.93 14.25 -0.95
CA ALA A 52 2.68 15.51 -1.66
C ALA A 52 2.23 15.27 -3.11
N VAL A 53 2.77 14.24 -3.77
CA VAL A 53 2.31 13.83 -5.10
C VAL A 53 0.89 13.31 -5.06
N LEU A 54 0.56 12.42 -4.11
CA LEU A 54 -0.80 11.90 -3.94
C LEU A 54 -1.80 13.02 -3.66
N ALA A 55 -1.43 13.98 -2.79
CA ALA A 55 -2.25 15.14 -2.50
C ALA A 55 -2.47 16.05 -3.73
N ARG A 56 -1.46 16.18 -4.61
CA ARG A 56 -1.56 16.96 -5.84
C ARG A 56 -2.38 16.27 -6.93
N GLU A 57 -2.26 14.95 -7.04
CA GLU A 57 -2.94 14.13 -8.06
C GLU A 57 -4.32 13.60 -7.59
N GLY A 58 -4.75 13.92 -6.38
CA GLY A 58 -6.04 13.49 -5.86
C GLY A 58 -6.31 14.06 -4.46
N GLU A 59 -6.27 13.19 -3.46
CA GLU A 59 -6.47 13.57 -2.06
C GLU A 59 -5.81 12.57 -1.09
N VAL A 60 -5.33 13.07 0.04
CA VAL A 60 -4.91 12.26 1.20
C VAL A 60 -6.05 12.25 2.21
N LEU A 61 -6.55 11.05 2.53
CA LEU A 61 -7.69 10.85 3.43
C LEU A 61 -7.26 10.44 4.84
N PHE A 62 -6.08 9.83 4.95
CA PHE A 62 -5.46 9.45 6.21
C PHE A 62 -3.92 9.48 6.07
N SER A 63 -3.23 9.94 7.10
CA SER A 63 -1.77 9.88 7.18
C SER A 63 -1.33 9.82 8.65
N SER A 64 -0.60 8.76 9.01
CA SER A 64 0.02 8.62 10.33
C SER A 64 1.04 9.72 10.62
N LEU A 65 1.68 10.26 9.57
CA LEU A 65 2.84 11.16 9.69
C LEU A 65 2.47 12.58 10.12
N ASP A 66 1.31 13.08 9.68
CA ASP A 66 0.83 14.44 10.00
C ASP A 66 -0.48 14.44 10.80
N GLY A 67 -1.02 13.26 11.10
CA GLY A 67 -2.27 13.09 11.84
C GLY A 67 -3.53 13.39 11.01
N THR A 68 -3.43 13.47 9.69
CA THR A 68 -4.59 13.63 8.81
C THR A 68 -5.52 12.42 8.92
N GLY A 69 -6.83 12.69 8.95
CA GLY A 69 -7.89 11.69 8.91
C GLY A 69 -8.76 11.68 10.16
N GLN A 70 -10.01 11.24 10.00
CA GLN A 70 -10.98 11.17 11.10
C GLN A 70 -12.01 10.07 10.90
N GLY A 71 -12.79 9.79 11.95
CA GLY A 71 -13.87 8.82 11.92
C GLY A 71 -13.38 7.38 11.76
N ARG A 72 -14.27 6.52 11.22
CA ARG A 72 -14.05 5.07 11.16
C ARG A 72 -12.77 4.68 10.39
N LEU A 73 -12.49 5.34 9.26
CA LEU A 73 -11.29 5.07 8.47
C LEU A 73 -10.02 5.28 9.30
N ALA A 74 -9.92 6.43 9.99
CA ALA A 74 -8.78 6.72 10.84
C ALA A 74 -8.67 5.72 11.99
N THR A 75 -9.77 5.32 12.63
CA THR A 75 -9.74 4.29 13.67
C THR A 75 -9.18 2.97 13.16
N LEU A 76 -9.63 2.51 11.98
CA LEU A 76 -9.18 1.25 11.39
C LEU A 76 -7.69 1.27 11.04
N LEU A 77 -7.23 2.32 10.36
CA LEU A 77 -5.83 2.42 9.93
C LEU A 77 -4.88 2.72 11.10
N LYS A 78 -5.34 3.47 12.12
CA LYS A 78 -4.57 3.69 13.37
C LYS A 78 -4.34 2.38 14.12
N GLN A 79 -5.29 1.44 14.08
CA GLN A 79 -5.09 0.13 14.68
C GLN A 79 -3.94 -0.62 14.00
N VAL A 80 -3.86 -0.59 12.67
CA VAL A 80 -2.77 -1.19 11.90
C VAL A 80 -1.43 -0.51 12.20
N GLU A 81 -1.40 0.83 12.20
CA GLU A 81 -0.21 1.62 12.60
C GLU A 81 0.33 1.15 13.95
N VAL A 82 -0.53 1.10 14.98
CA VAL A 82 -0.12 0.75 16.35
C VAL A 82 0.31 -0.71 16.46
N GLU A 83 -0.42 -1.62 15.80
CA GLU A 83 -0.15 -3.05 15.89
C GLU A 83 1.19 -3.44 15.24
N HIS A 84 1.49 -2.84 14.10
CA HIS A 84 2.70 -3.12 13.32
C HIS A 84 3.85 -2.15 13.56
N ASN A 85 3.62 -1.04 14.26
CA ASN A 85 4.57 0.06 14.44
C ASN A 85 5.10 0.60 13.10
N VAL A 86 4.19 0.92 12.19
CA VAL A 86 4.48 1.44 10.84
C VAL A 86 3.68 2.70 10.57
N ASN A 87 4.14 3.56 9.68
CA ASN A 87 3.34 4.67 9.19
C ASN A 87 2.42 4.20 8.06
N VAL A 88 1.16 4.66 8.05
CA VAL A 88 0.20 4.35 6.99
C VAL A 88 -0.29 5.66 6.36
N VAL A 89 -0.30 5.70 5.03
CA VAL A 89 -0.91 6.78 4.25
C VAL A 89 -1.97 6.18 3.35
N TYR A 90 -3.15 6.79 3.34
CA TYR A 90 -4.25 6.34 2.50
C TYR A 90 -4.97 7.52 1.86
N GLY A 91 -5.34 7.37 0.60
CA GLY A 91 -5.98 8.41 -0.16
C GLY A 91 -6.56 7.92 -1.48
N LYS A 92 -6.83 8.86 -2.38
CA LYS A 92 -7.23 8.57 -3.75
C LYS A 92 -6.33 9.30 -4.72
N ARG A 93 -6.02 8.61 -5.81
CA ARG A 93 -5.31 9.16 -6.96
C ARG A 93 -6.26 9.26 -8.13
N ARG A 94 -6.25 10.42 -8.80
CA ARG A 94 -6.98 10.65 -10.05
C ARG A 94 -6.09 10.36 -11.23
N PHE A 95 -6.65 9.66 -12.19
CA PHE A 95 -6.07 9.38 -13.49
C PHE A 95 -6.77 10.26 -14.53
N ARG A 96 -6.30 10.19 -15.78
CA ARG A 96 -6.99 10.85 -16.91
C ARG A 96 -8.43 10.36 -17.05
N ASP A 97 -9.24 11.17 -17.73
CA ASP A 97 -10.66 10.88 -18.01
C ASP A 97 -11.54 10.71 -16.75
N GLY A 98 -11.06 11.17 -15.59
CA GLY A 98 -11.78 11.12 -14.32
C GLY A 98 -11.79 9.75 -13.65
N ALA A 99 -10.97 8.80 -14.12
CA ALA A 99 -10.80 7.52 -13.44
C ALA A 99 -10.06 7.73 -12.10
N GLU A 100 -10.39 6.93 -11.09
CA GLU A 100 -9.80 7.04 -9.75
C GLU A 100 -9.38 5.65 -9.24
N ALA A 101 -8.31 5.61 -8.46
CA ALA A 101 -7.96 4.47 -7.63
C ALA A 101 -7.63 4.92 -6.22
N GLU A 102 -7.95 4.08 -5.24
CA GLU A 102 -7.46 4.25 -3.88
C GLU A 102 -5.96 3.95 -3.85
N VAL A 103 -5.24 4.61 -2.95
CA VAL A 103 -3.82 4.38 -2.72
C VAL A 103 -3.60 4.12 -1.25
N LEU A 104 -2.90 3.04 -0.94
CA LEU A 104 -2.46 2.65 0.39
C LEU A 104 -0.94 2.52 0.40
N LEU A 105 -0.26 3.31 1.22
CA LEU A 105 1.18 3.26 1.37
C LEU A 105 1.55 2.92 2.81
N VAL A 106 2.60 2.12 2.96
CA VAL A 106 3.15 1.72 4.25
C VAL A 106 4.62 2.10 4.30
N ASP A 107 5.00 2.90 5.30
CA ASP A 107 6.40 3.11 5.66
C ASP A 107 6.70 2.27 6.91
N ALA A 108 7.57 1.28 6.71
CA ALA A 108 7.94 0.28 7.70
C ALA A 108 9.30 0.54 8.36
N ALA A 109 9.82 1.78 8.32
CA ALA A 109 11.13 2.11 8.89
C ALA A 109 11.31 1.69 10.36
N ASP A 110 10.26 1.79 11.17
CA ASP A 110 10.26 1.45 12.60
C ASP A 110 9.48 0.15 12.92
N VAL A 111 9.27 -0.73 11.92
CA VAL A 111 8.38 -1.89 12.05
C VAL A 111 8.63 -2.75 13.29
N ASN A 112 7.54 -3.31 13.83
CA ASN A 112 7.59 -4.20 14.98
C ASN A 112 8.42 -5.46 14.71
N LEU A 113 9.68 -5.45 15.18
CA LEU A 113 10.66 -6.50 14.93
C LEU A 113 10.22 -7.89 15.38
N ARG A 114 9.33 -8.01 16.37
CA ARG A 114 8.82 -9.31 16.80
C ARG A 114 7.86 -9.88 15.76
N LYS A 115 6.96 -9.06 15.21
CA LYS A 115 6.03 -9.48 14.16
C LYS A 115 6.80 -9.88 12.90
N ILE A 116 7.73 -9.04 12.45
CA ILE A 116 8.55 -9.35 11.26
C ILE A 116 9.37 -10.63 11.42
N ARG A 117 9.96 -10.89 12.59
CA ARG A 117 10.65 -12.16 12.84
C ARG A 117 9.71 -13.36 12.74
N ASN A 118 8.51 -13.27 13.31
CA ASN A 118 7.52 -14.34 13.23
C ASN A 118 7.04 -14.54 11.79
N PHE A 119 6.82 -13.46 11.04
CA PHE A 119 6.47 -13.51 9.63
C PHE A 119 7.54 -14.20 8.80
N LYS A 120 8.81 -13.76 8.90
CA LYS A 120 9.96 -14.38 8.22
C LYS A 120 10.10 -15.86 8.59
N TYR A 121 9.90 -16.21 9.86
CA TYR A 121 9.88 -17.61 10.29
C TYR A 121 8.78 -18.40 9.58
N ASN A 122 7.55 -17.87 9.51
CA ASN A 122 6.44 -18.53 8.82
C ASN A 122 6.69 -18.67 7.32
N LEU A 123 7.29 -17.67 6.66
CA LEU A 123 7.67 -17.75 5.25
C LEU A 123 8.68 -18.87 5.00
N TYR A 124 9.66 -19.04 5.90
CA TYR A 124 10.60 -20.15 5.82
C TYR A 124 9.90 -21.50 6.04
N GLN A 125 9.07 -21.64 7.08
CA GLN A 125 8.41 -22.90 7.40
C GLN A 125 7.48 -23.38 6.28
N ASN A 126 6.75 -22.47 5.64
CA ASN A 126 5.73 -22.84 4.65
C ASN A 126 6.27 -22.84 3.22
N TYR A 127 7.27 -22.02 2.90
CA TYR A 127 7.73 -21.81 1.53
C TYR A 127 9.25 -21.93 1.35
N GLY A 128 10.02 -22.16 2.42
CA GLY A 128 11.47 -22.27 2.36
C GLY A 128 12.20 -20.95 2.09
N LEU A 129 11.52 -19.80 2.26
CA LEU A 129 12.11 -18.49 2.02
C LEU A 129 13.09 -18.12 3.16
N ALA A 130 14.38 -18.28 2.91
CA ALA A 130 15.46 -17.98 3.85
C ALA A 130 15.79 -16.48 3.86
N SER A 131 14.98 -15.69 4.58
CA SER A 131 15.11 -14.23 4.63
C SER A 131 16.48 -13.75 5.08
N ASP A 132 17.14 -14.46 6.00
CA ASP A 132 18.48 -14.17 6.53
C ASP A 132 19.55 -13.98 5.44
N ARG A 133 19.34 -14.55 4.25
CA ARG A 133 20.23 -14.41 3.10
C ARG A 133 20.08 -13.11 2.32
N TYR A 134 18.97 -12.40 2.52
CA TYR A 134 18.54 -11.28 1.68
C TYR A 134 18.23 -10.02 2.48
N GLU A 135 18.37 -10.02 3.81
CA GLU A 135 18.10 -8.84 4.65
C GLU A 135 19.00 -7.64 4.35
N ASN A 136 20.14 -7.86 3.69
CA ASN A 136 21.03 -6.81 3.20
C ASN A 136 20.65 -6.29 1.79
N VAL A 137 19.56 -6.78 1.20
CA VAL A 137 19.00 -6.28 -0.06
C VAL A 137 17.84 -5.36 0.29
N ASP A 138 18.02 -4.06 0.05
CA ASP A 138 17.08 -3.02 0.49
C ASP A 138 15.64 -3.29 0.01
N ASP A 139 15.45 -3.61 -1.27
CA ASP A 139 14.14 -3.92 -1.84
C ASP A 139 13.48 -5.14 -1.15
N TYR A 140 14.27 -6.18 -0.85
CA TYR A 140 13.75 -7.37 -0.18
C TYR A 140 13.22 -7.01 1.21
N SER A 141 14.05 -6.32 2.00
CA SER A 141 13.67 -5.92 3.36
C SER A 141 12.46 -5.00 3.34
N LEU A 142 12.44 -3.99 2.45
CA LEU A 142 11.31 -3.07 2.30
C LEU A 142 9.98 -3.80 2.09
N TYR A 143 9.93 -4.73 1.13
CA TYR A 143 8.68 -5.44 0.83
C TYR A 143 8.29 -6.44 1.92
N ILE A 144 9.24 -7.12 2.55
CA ILE A 144 8.96 -8.04 3.65
C ILE A 144 8.43 -7.27 4.87
N ASP A 145 9.02 -6.11 5.17
CA ASP A 145 8.67 -5.31 6.34
C ASP A 145 7.30 -4.62 6.16
N CYS A 146 6.92 -4.25 4.93
CA CYS A 146 5.60 -3.70 4.63
C CYS A 146 4.48 -4.76 4.49
N ALA A 147 4.81 -6.04 4.30
CA ALA A 147 3.85 -7.05 3.82
C ALA A 147 2.64 -7.27 4.76
N GLU A 148 2.87 -7.59 6.04
CA GLU A 148 1.77 -7.90 6.96
C GLU A 148 0.90 -6.66 7.24
N ALA A 149 1.52 -5.49 7.41
CA ALA A 149 0.79 -4.25 7.62
C ALA A 149 -0.05 -3.86 6.39
N SER A 150 0.49 -4.03 5.17
CA SER A 150 -0.25 -3.80 3.93
C SER A 150 -1.47 -4.72 3.84
N TYR A 151 -1.28 -6.00 4.15
CA TYR A 151 -2.36 -6.99 4.15
C TYR A 151 -3.45 -6.65 5.17
N ASP A 152 -3.07 -6.36 6.42
CA ASP A 152 -4.04 -6.04 7.48
C ASP A 152 -4.79 -4.73 7.21
N ALA A 153 -4.11 -3.71 6.67
CA ALA A 153 -4.76 -2.48 6.22
C ALA A 153 -5.77 -2.74 5.09
N LEU A 154 -5.43 -3.57 4.11
CA LEU A 154 -6.36 -3.95 3.05
C LEU A 154 -7.58 -4.70 3.60
N VAL A 155 -7.37 -5.66 4.51
CA VAL A 155 -8.46 -6.37 5.19
C VAL A 155 -9.35 -5.37 5.93
N ALA A 156 -8.77 -4.44 6.69
CA ALA A 156 -9.52 -3.42 7.41
C ALA A 156 -10.34 -2.51 6.48
N LEU A 157 -9.83 -2.18 5.29
CA LEU A 157 -10.50 -1.36 4.27
C LEU A 157 -11.60 -2.10 3.49
N LEU A 158 -11.58 -3.43 3.49
CA LEU A 158 -12.55 -4.26 2.77
C LEU A 158 -13.71 -4.69 3.67
N GLY A 159 -13.49 -4.77 4.99
CA GLY A 159 -14.47 -5.25 5.97
C GLY A 159 -14.67 -6.75 5.93
#